data_AF-A0A7C6WP45-F1
#
_entry.id   AF-A0A7C6WP45-F1
#
_cell.length_a   1.000
_cell.length_b   1.000
_cell.length_c   1.000
_cell.angle_alpha   90.00
_cell.angle_beta   90.00
_cell.angle_gamma   90.00
#
_symmetry.space_group_name_H-M   'P 1'
#
loop_
_entity.id
_entity.type
_entity.pdbx_description
1 polymer ?
#
loop_
_entity_poly.entity_id
_entity_poly.type
_entity_poly.pdbx_seq_one_letter_code
_entity_poly.pdbx_strand_id
1 'polypeptide(L)'
;MANVKKNDVVEIIINDIGSGGEGIGKYEGYTLFVKDTTVGDRALVKVMKTGKSYGFARLQSLIEPSPYRVEPRCPIASKCGGCQLQHMDYKKQLEYKENTVRNCLTRIGGFKDFTMEAIIGMEYPYYYRNKSQFPVGRNKDGSISIGFYAGRSHTIIDTDHCYIAAKVNIDIIKVMRGFIEEHQIEPYNEENHKGLLRHILTRVGYKTGEVMVCLIVNGKDILHKEELISRLRTIPGMKSICLNINKDKSNVILGDKIVPLWGEPYITDYIGDIAYRISPLSFYQVNPVQTKKLYETALDYADLHGDEIVWDLYCGIGTVSLFLAQKAKMVYGVEIVPQAVEDA
;
A
#
# COMPACT_ATOMS: atom_id res chain seq x y z
N MET A 1 -10.08 -38.96 8.27
CA MET A 1 -9.91 -37.55 7.85
C MET A 1 -10.76 -37.36 6.60
N ALA A 2 -11.51 -36.26 6.51
CA ALA A 2 -12.37 -35.95 5.38
C ALA A 2 -11.60 -36.04 4.04
N ASN A 3 -12.18 -36.70 3.03
CA ASN A 3 -11.60 -36.82 1.70
C ASN A 3 -11.96 -35.58 0.87
N VAL A 4 -11.44 -34.42 1.27
CA VAL A 4 -11.66 -33.15 0.55
C VAL A 4 -10.82 -33.13 -0.73
N LYS A 5 -11.49 -32.95 -1.87
CA LYS A 5 -10.87 -32.92 -3.20
C LYS A 5 -10.97 -31.53 -3.83
N LYS A 6 -10.10 -31.29 -4.80
CA LYS A 6 -10.17 -30.09 -5.63
C LYS A 6 -11.51 -30.05 -6.37
N ASN A 7 -12.11 -28.86 -6.41
CA ASN A 7 -13.43 -28.53 -6.95
C ASN A 7 -14.63 -28.94 -6.10
N ASP A 8 -14.43 -29.60 -4.95
CA ASP A 8 -15.52 -29.82 -4.02
C ASP A 8 -16.11 -28.49 -3.58
N VAL A 9 -17.43 -28.48 -3.40
CA VAL A 9 -18.17 -27.34 -2.89
C VAL A 9 -18.71 -27.74 -1.52
N VAL A 10 -18.23 -27.08 -0.49
CA VAL A 10 -18.54 -27.42 0.90
C VAL A 10 -19.06 -26.19 1.64
N GLU A 11 -19.92 -26.45 2.62
CA GLU A 11 -20.38 -25.44 3.55
C GLU A 11 -19.46 -25.39 4.77
N ILE A 12 -19.01 -24.20 5.14
CA ILE A 12 -18.20 -23.98 6.35
C ILE A 12 -18.64 -22.73 7.10
N ILE A 13 -18.35 -22.72 8.40
CA ILE A 13 -18.39 -21.51 9.23
C ILE A 13 -16.96 -21.01 9.38
N ILE A 14 -16.78 -19.71 9.19
CA ILE A 14 -15.50 -19.02 9.39
C ILE A 14 -15.36 -18.67 10.87
N ASN A 15 -14.36 -19.27 11.53
CA ASN A 15 -14.17 -19.16 12.97
C ASN A 15 -12.97 -18.29 13.35
N ASP A 16 -12.03 -18.09 12.42
CA ASP A 16 -10.80 -17.32 12.66
C ASP A 16 -10.34 -16.64 11.37
N ILE A 17 -9.35 -15.75 11.46
CA ILE A 17 -8.71 -15.07 10.32
C ILE A 17 -7.21 -15.37 10.34
N GLY A 18 -6.68 -15.80 9.20
CA GLY A 18 -5.24 -15.99 8.99
C GLY A 18 -4.48 -14.68 8.86
N SER A 19 -3.16 -14.73 8.95
CA SER A 19 -2.29 -13.54 8.91
C SER A 19 -2.40 -12.70 7.63
N GLY A 20 -2.90 -13.29 6.53
CA GLY A 20 -3.15 -12.60 5.27
C GLY A 20 -4.57 -12.05 5.12
N GLY A 21 -5.40 -12.09 6.16
CA GLY A 21 -6.80 -11.65 6.12
C GLY A 21 -7.77 -12.69 5.53
N GLU A 22 -7.30 -13.88 5.16
CA GLU A 22 -8.18 -14.98 4.76
C GLU A 22 -8.95 -15.56 5.96
N GLY A 23 -10.24 -15.84 5.79
CA GLY A 23 -11.00 -16.56 6.80
C GLY A 23 -10.57 -18.03 6.88
N ILE A 24 -10.67 -18.58 8.08
CA ILE A 24 -10.32 -19.97 8.41
C ILE A 24 -11.58 -20.66 8.90
N GLY A 25 -11.99 -21.69 8.16
CA GLY A 25 -13.06 -22.61 8.56
C GLY A 25 -12.60 -24.06 8.51
N LYS A 26 -13.41 -24.95 9.07
CA LYS A 26 -13.15 -26.39 9.03
C LYS A 26 -14.35 -27.12 8.43
N TYR A 27 -14.06 -28.06 7.53
CA TYR A 27 -15.02 -29.04 7.04
C TYR A 27 -14.57 -30.42 7.51
N GLU A 28 -15.34 -31.07 8.40
CA GLU A 28 -15.01 -32.41 8.93
C GLU A 28 -13.55 -32.52 9.46
N GLY A 29 -13.09 -31.47 10.14
CA GLY A 29 -11.73 -31.37 10.70
C GLY A 29 -10.63 -30.93 9.72
N TYR A 30 -10.91 -30.82 8.42
CA TYR A 30 -9.99 -30.30 7.42
C TYR A 30 -10.04 -28.77 7.35
N THR A 31 -8.89 -28.11 7.47
CA THR A 31 -8.83 -26.63 7.53
C THR A 31 -8.86 -26.02 6.13
N LEU A 32 -9.72 -25.03 5.92
CA LEU A 32 -9.83 -24.31 4.66
C LEU A 32 -9.59 -22.81 4.87
N PHE A 33 -8.69 -22.26 4.07
CA PHE A 33 -8.40 -20.83 3.99
C PHE A 33 -9.21 -20.20 2.85
N VAL A 34 -10.00 -19.17 3.16
CA VAL A 34 -10.98 -18.59 2.24
C VAL A 34 -10.87 -17.07 2.22
N LYS A 35 -10.44 -16.51 1.08
CA LYS A 35 -10.42 -15.06 0.88
C LYS A 35 -11.84 -14.48 0.85
N ASP A 36 -11.92 -13.17 1.08
CA ASP A 36 -13.16 -12.40 1.04
C ASP A 36 -14.22 -12.86 2.06
N THR A 37 -13.78 -13.50 3.15
CA THR A 37 -14.63 -13.94 4.27
C THR A 37 -14.22 -13.29 5.59
N THR A 38 -15.15 -13.23 6.55
CA THR A 38 -14.92 -12.71 7.91
C THR A 38 -15.45 -13.68 8.96
N VAL A 39 -14.99 -13.57 10.22
CA VAL A 39 -15.44 -14.43 11.33
C VAL A 39 -16.95 -14.33 11.49
N GLY A 40 -17.62 -15.47 11.59
CA GLY A 40 -19.07 -15.59 11.68
C GLY A 40 -19.77 -15.78 10.34
N ASP A 41 -19.09 -15.67 9.20
CA ASP A 41 -19.70 -16.01 7.91
C ASP A 41 -19.99 -17.52 7.86
N ARG A 42 -21.20 -17.88 7.44
CA ARG A 42 -21.55 -19.22 6.96
C ARG A 42 -21.55 -19.19 5.44
N ALA A 43 -20.60 -19.90 4.84
CA ALA A 43 -20.27 -19.73 3.43
C ALA A 43 -20.25 -21.07 2.68
N LEU A 44 -20.71 -21.03 1.44
CA LEU A 44 -20.48 -22.08 0.46
C LEU A 44 -19.16 -21.77 -0.26
N VAL A 45 -18.20 -22.69 -0.19
CA VAL A 45 -16.85 -22.46 -0.69
C VAL A 45 -16.42 -23.57 -1.64
N LYS A 46 -15.72 -23.19 -2.73
CA LYS A 46 -15.17 -24.13 -3.71
C LYS A 46 -13.70 -24.36 -3.45
N VAL A 47 -13.31 -25.61 -3.19
CA VAL A 47 -11.93 -25.99 -2.91
C VAL A 47 -11.07 -25.83 -4.17
N MET A 48 -10.06 -24.98 -4.10
CA MET A 48 -9.19 -24.65 -5.24
C MET A 48 -7.88 -25.45 -5.22
N LYS A 49 -7.35 -25.69 -4.03
CA LYS A 49 -6.10 -26.43 -3.80
C LYS A 49 -6.19 -27.18 -2.48
N THR A 50 -5.76 -28.44 -2.48
CA THR A 50 -5.69 -29.28 -1.28
C THR A 50 -4.24 -29.55 -0.92
N GLY A 51 -3.96 -29.58 0.38
CA GLY A 51 -2.73 -30.06 1.00
C GLY A 51 -3.03 -31.21 1.97
N LYS A 52 -2.02 -31.62 2.75
CA LYS A 52 -2.14 -32.79 3.65
C LYS A 52 -3.18 -32.60 4.77
N SER A 53 -3.20 -31.44 5.40
CA SER A 53 -4.09 -31.12 6.55
C SER A 53 -4.91 -29.84 6.35
N TYR A 54 -4.65 -29.10 5.28
CA TYR A 54 -5.33 -27.85 4.97
C TYR A 54 -5.41 -27.61 3.46
N GLY A 55 -6.34 -26.77 3.04
CA GLY A 55 -6.52 -26.35 1.65
C GLY A 55 -6.90 -24.88 1.52
N PHE A 56 -6.95 -24.41 0.28
CA PHE A 56 -7.42 -23.08 -0.07
C PHE A 56 -8.73 -23.22 -0.84
N ALA A 57 -9.74 -22.46 -0.47
CA ALA A 57 -11.01 -22.40 -1.15
C ALA A 57 -11.37 -20.97 -1.55
N ARG A 58 -12.25 -20.85 -2.53
CA ARG A 58 -12.81 -19.59 -3.01
C ARG A 58 -14.26 -19.49 -2.55
N LEU A 59 -14.63 -18.36 -1.95
CA LEU A 59 -16.02 -18.04 -1.65
C LEU A 59 -16.89 -18.14 -2.92
N GLN A 60 -17.94 -18.96 -2.89
CA GLN A 60 -18.95 -19.01 -3.95
C GLN A 60 -20.12 -18.10 -3.60
N SER A 61 -20.66 -18.27 -2.40
CA SER A 61 -21.77 -17.46 -1.86
C SER A 61 -21.76 -17.48 -0.34
N LEU A 62 -22.35 -16.45 0.26
CA LEU A 62 -22.67 -16.43 1.67
C LEU A 62 -24.08 -17.02 1.84
N ILE A 63 -24.19 -18.00 2.73
CA ILE A 63 -25.48 -18.54 3.18
C ILE A 63 -26.03 -17.61 4.25
N GLU A 64 -25.18 -17.22 5.19
CA GLU A 64 -25.49 -16.28 6.26
C GLU A 64 -24.28 -15.35 6.47
N PRO A 65 -24.41 -14.04 6.18
CA PRO A 65 -23.32 -13.10 6.42
C PRO A 65 -23.11 -12.88 7.92
N SER A 66 -21.86 -12.75 8.33
CA SER A 66 -21.50 -12.36 9.69
C SER A 66 -22.13 -11.01 10.09
N PRO A 67 -22.49 -10.79 11.37
CA PRO A 67 -22.86 -9.46 11.87
C PRO A 67 -21.70 -8.45 11.77
N TYR A 68 -20.47 -8.91 11.61
CA TYR A 68 -19.25 -8.11 11.45
C TYR A 68 -18.89 -7.83 9.98
N ARG A 69 -19.71 -8.31 9.05
CA ARG A 69 -19.54 -8.05 7.63
C ARG A 69 -20.12 -6.70 7.26
N VAL A 70 -19.38 -5.93 6.48
CA VAL A 70 -19.84 -4.67 5.89
C VAL A 70 -19.63 -4.71 4.39
N GLU A 71 -20.42 -3.92 3.66
CA GLU A 71 -20.20 -3.73 2.23
C GLU A 71 -18.91 -2.90 2.02
N PRO A 72 -17.93 -3.38 1.25
CA PRO A 72 -16.73 -2.62 0.93
C PRO A 72 -17.09 -1.29 0.28
N ARG A 73 -16.48 -0.20 0.75
CA ARG A 73 -16.65 1.12 0.12
C ARG A 73 -16.15 1.14 -1.33
N CYS A 74 -15.10 0.39 -1.62
CA CYS A 74 -14.53 0.29 -2.96
C CYS A 74 -15.19 -0.88 -3.73
N PRO A 75 -15.86 -0.62 -4.88
CA PRO A 75 -16.59 -1.65 -5.63
C PRO A 75 -15.68 -2.71 -6.25
N ILE A 76 -14.37 -2.46 -6.31
CA ILE A 76 -13.37 -3.40 -6.82
C ILE A 76 -12.49 -4.00 -5.72
N ALA A 77 -12.83 -3.81 -4.43
CA ALA A 77 -11.99 -4.25 -3.31
C ALA A 77 -11.61 -5.73 -3.36
N SER A 78 -12.54 -6.61 -3.76
CA SER A 78 -12.31 -8.05 -3.87
C SER A 78 -11.43 -8.46 -5.07
N LYS A 79 -11.36 -7.62 -6.11
CA LYS A 79 -10.53 -7.85 -7.30
C LYS A 79 -9.12 -7.26 -7.12
N CYS A 80 -9.06 -6.06 -6.54
CA CYS A 80 -7.83 -5.33 -6.25
C CYS A 80 -7.03 -6.03 -5.14
N GLY A 81 -5.72 -6.20 -5.31
CA GLY A 81 -4.88 -6.85 -4.32
C GLY A 81 -4.62 -6.05 -3.03
N GLY A 82 -5.10 -4.80 -2.95
CA GLY A 82 -4.69 -3.85 -1.91
C GLY A 82 -5.51 -3.85 -0.61
N CYS A 83 -6.84 -3.94 -0.68
CA CYS A 83 -7.74 -3.67 0.46
C CYS A 83 -8.43 -4.94 0.97
N GLN A 84 -7.64 -5.86 1.54
CA GLN A 84 -8.06 -7.24 1.84
C GLN A 84 -9.06 -7.39 3.00
N LEU A 85 -9.35 -6.32 3.76
CA LEU A 85 -10.21 -6.35 4.94
C LEU A 85 -11.43 -5.42 4.84
N GLN A 86 -11.69 -4.79 3.69
CA GLN A 86 -12.78 -3.80 3.58
C GLN A 86 -14.18 -4.38 3.80
N HIS A 87 -14.34 -5.70 3.71
CA HIS A 87 -15.58 -6.40 4.00
C HIS A 87 -15.80 -6.70 5.49
N MET A 88 -14.84 -6.35 6.35
CA MET A 88 -14.90 -6.51 7.80
C MET A 88 -15.14 -5.14 8.45
N ASP A 89 -16.03 -5.07 9.44
CA ASP A 89 -16.25 -3.84 10.19
C ASP A 89 -14.96 -3.35 10.84
N TYR A 90 -14.84 -2.03 10.99
CA TYR A 90 -13.57 -1.44 11.41
C TYR A 90 -13.13 -1.85 12.82
N LYS A 91 -14.07 -2.08 13.75
CA LYS A 91 -13.72 -2.53 15.11
C LYS A 91 -13.13 -3.93 15.06
N LYS A 92 -13.71 -4.83 14.26
CA LYS A 92 -13.14 -6.16 14.03
C LYS A 92 -11.81 -6.13 13.29
N GLN A 93 -11.57 -5.16 12.41
CA GLN A 93 -10.23 -4.97 11.84
C GLN A 93 -9.18 -4.63 12.91
N LEU A 94 -9.54 -3.82 13.92
CA LEU A 94 -8.63 -3.51 15.03
C LEU A 94 -8.40 -4.74 15.93
N GLU A 95 -9.45 -5.47 16.29
CA GLU A 95 -9.36 -6.71 17.06
C GLU A 95 -8.51 -7.77 16.34
N TYR A 96 -8.68 -7.92 15.02
CA TYR A 96 -7.85 -8.80 14.20
C TYR A 96 -6.36 -8.43 14.28
N LYS A 97 -6.02 -7.14 14.18
CA LYS A 97 -4.64 -6.67 14.30
C LYS A 97 -4.09 -6.88 15.71
N GLU A 98 -4.91 -6.65 16.72
CA GLU A 98 -4.55 -6.86 18.12
C GLU A 98 -4.21 -8.33 18.38
N ASN A 99 -5.08 -9.24 17.93
CA ASN A 99 -4.86 -10.68 18.00
C ASN A 99 -3.65 -11.12 17.20
N THR A 100 -3.35 -10.48 16.08
CA THR A 100 -2.14 -10.75 15.29
C THR A 100 -0.88 -10.47 16.11
N VAL A 101 -0.77 -9.28 16.70
CA VAL A 101 0.38 -8.89 17.53
C VAL A 101 0.49 -9.80 18.78
N ARG A 102 -0.64 -10.03 19.47
CA ARG A 102 -0.70 -10.94 20.62
C ARG A 102 -0.21 -12.36 20.28
N ASN A 103 -0.65 -12.90 19.15
CA ASN A 103 -0.22 -14.22 18.68
C ASN A 103 1.27 -14.25 18.34
N CYS A 104 1.82 -13.19 17.76
CA CYS A 104 3.27 -13.10 17.51
C CYS A 104 4.06 -13.08 18.83
N LEU A 105 3.67 -12.24 19.79
CA LEU A 105 4.35 -12.15 21.09
C LEU A 105 4.28 -13.47 21.87
N THR A 106 3.11 -14.11 21.90
CA THR A 106 2.93 -15.38 22.63
C THR A 106 3.61 -16.56 21.94
N ARG A 107 3.37 -16.78 20.64
CA ARG A 107 3.80 -18.01 19.94
C ARG A 107 5.24 -17.95 19.47
N ILE A 108 5.71 -16.78 19.03
CA ILE A 108 7.07 -16.59 18.51
C ILE A 108 7.97 -16.03 19.62
N GLY A 109 7.51 -14.98 20.31
CA GLY A 109 8.27 -14.35 21.38
C GLY A 109 8.30 -15.14 22.69
N GLY A 110 7.37 -16.08 22.90
CA GLY A 110 7.28 -16.88 24.12
C GLY A 110 6.78 -16.11 25.36
N PHE A 111 6.27 -14.89 25.19
CA PHE A 111 5.72 -14.08 26.27
C PHE A 111 4.38 -14.66 26.76
N LYS A 112 4.20 -14.76 28.08
CA LYS A 112 2.99 -15.36 28.69
C LYS A 112 2.11 -14.33 29.40
N ASP A 113 2.74 -13.42 30.13
CA ASP A 113 2.07 -12.39 30.91
C ASP A 113 2.62 -11.03 30.48
N PHE A 114 1.91 -10.34 29.59
CA PHE A 114 2.25 -8.99 29.17
C PHE A 114 1.00 -8.13 29.06
N THR A 115 1.13 -6.85 29.41
CA THR A 115 0.11 -5.85 29.11
C THR A 115 0.21 -5.46 27.65
N MET A 116 -0.93 -5.39 26.99
CA MET A 116 -1.01 -4.94 25.61
C MET A 116 -2.05 -3.82 25.53
N GLU A 117 -1.60 -2.64 25.10
CA GLU A 117 -2.49 -1.53 24.81
C GLU A 117 -3.35 -1.84 23.58
N ALA A 118 -4.53 -1.22 23.54
CA ALA A 118 -5.44 -1.37 22.41
C ALA A 118 -4.82 -0.82 21.12
N ILE A 119 -5.14 -1.44 19.97
CA ILE A 119 -4.68 -0.94 18.68
C ILE A 119 -5.28 0.45 18.41
N ILE A 120 -4.41 1.42 18.18
CA ILE A 120 -4.81 2.80 17.88
C ILE A 120 -5.43 2.86 16.47
N GLY A 121 -6.73 3.17 16.43
CA GLY A 121 -7.51 3.30 15.20
C GLY A 121 -7.41 4.67 14.51
N MET A 122 -7.92 4.72 13.29
CA MET A 122 -8.18 5.92 12.49
C MET A 122 -9.68 6.19 12.44
N GLU A 123 -10.10 7.39 12.81
CA GLU A 123 -11.51 7.77 12.83
C GLU A 123 -12.17 7.64 11.45
N TYR A 124 -11.47 8.11 10.40
CA TYR A 124 -11.91 7.99 9.02
C TYR A 124 -10.86 7.26 8.17
N PRO A 125 -10.91 5.91 8.05
CA PRO A 125 -9.87 5.10 7.44
C PRO A 125 -9.89 5.11 5.89
N TYR A 126 -10.06 6.30 5.29
CA TYR A 126 -10.11 6.51 3.84
C TYR A 126 -9.30 7.75 3.45
N TYR A 127 -8.87 7.81 2.18
CA TYR A 127 -8.08 8.91 1.60
C TYR A 127 -6.82 9.29 2.40
N TYR A 128 -6.21 8.31 3.07
CA TYR A 128 -5.07 8.55 3.95
C TYR A 128 -3.72 8.39 3.26
N ARG A 129 -3.65 7.70 2.10
CA ARG A 129 -2.39 7.41 1.42
C ARG A 129 -1.90 8.63 0.65
N ASN A 130 -0.73 9.13 1.05
CA ASN A 130 -0.01 10.19 0.37
C ASN A 130 0.85 9.71 -0.82
N LYS A 131 1.01 8.40 -1.00
CA LYS A 131 1.79 7.79 -2.10
C LYS A 131 0.99 6.70 -2.80
N SER A 132 0.97 6.73 -4.12
CA SER A 132 0.39 5.68 -4.97
C SER A 132 1.33 5.30 -6.11
N GLN A 133 1.25 4.06 -6.55
CA GLN A 133 2.01 3.51 -7.66
C GLN A 133 1.03 2.75 -8.54
N PHE A 134 0.84 3.25 -9.75
CA PHE A 134 -0.11 2.71 -10.71
C PHE A 134 0.69 2.03 -11.85
N PRO A 135 0.71 0.69 -11.93
CA PRO A 135 1.16 0.03 -13.16
C PRO A 135 0.33 0.50 -14.35
N VAL A 136 0.99 0.61 -15.50
CA VAL A 136 0.38 0.95 -16.79
C VAL A 136 0.53 -0.25 -17.71
N GLY A 137 -0.56 -0.66 -18.34
CA GLY A 137 -0.58 -1.79 -19.26
C GLY A 137 -1.69 -1.67 -20.30
N ARG A 138 -2.00 -2.79 -20.95
CA ARG A 138 -3.13 -2.91 -21.88
C ARG A 138 -4.10 -3.96 -21.39
N ASN A 139 -5.39 -3.69 -21.55
CA ASN A 139 -6.44 -4.68 -21.40
C ASN A 139 -6.44 -5.63 -22.62
N LYS A 140 -7.20 -6.72 -22.54
CA LYS A 140 -7.29 -7.71 -23.62
C LYS A 140 -7.86 -7.15 -24.93
N ASP A 141 -8.66 -6.09 -24.85
CA ASP A 141 -9.22 -5.38 -26.00
C ASP A 141 -8.26 -4.31 -26.57
N GLY A 142 -7.06 -4.17 -26.01
CA GLY A 142 -6.04 -3.21 -26.43
C GLY A 142 -6.15 -1.83 -25.77
N SER A 143 -7.22 -1.54 -25.04
CA SER A 143 -7.39 -0.28 -24.29
C SER A 143 -6.34 -0.13 -23.18
N ILE A 144 -6.03 1.10 -22.81
CA ILE A 144 -5.06 1.40 -21.74
C ILE A 144 -5.64 0.99 -20.39
N SER A 145 -4.82 0.32 -19.58
CA SER A 145 -5.16 -0.14 -18.23
C SER A 145 -4.25 0.57 -17.22
N ILE A 146 -4.84 1.31 -16.30
CA ILE A 146 -4.15 2.01 -15.21
C ILE A 146 -4.89 1.70 -13.92
N GLY A 147 -4.19 1.18 -12.92
CA GLY A 147 -4.84 0.82 -11.67
C GLY A 147 -3.89 0.12 -10.71
N PHE A 148 -4.30 -1.04 -10.19
CA PHE A 148 -3.50 -1.82 -9.24
C PHE A 148 -3.49 -3.29 -9.61
N TYR A 149 -2.43 -4.00 -9.24
CA TYR A 149 -2.39 -5.44 -9.46
C TYR A 149 -3.44 -6.19 -8.64
N ALA A 150 -4.04 -7.22 -9.24
CA ALA A 150 -4.85 -8.20 -8.54
C ALA A 150 -4.00 -8.98 -7.52
N GLY A 151 -4.64 -9.51 -6.48
CA GLY A 151 -3.93 -10.18 -5.40
C GLY A 151 -3.08 -11.35 -5.87
N ARG A 152 -1.76 -11.27 -5.67
CA ARG A 152 -0.75 -12.29 -6.07
C ARG A 152 -0.66 -12.53 -7.59
N SER A 153 -0.89 -11.50 -8.41
CA SER A 153 -0.60 -11.54 -9.85
C SER A 153 -0.06 -10.20 -10.36
N HIS A 154 0.35 -10.14 -11.63
CA HIS A 154 0.65 -8.90 -12.35
C HIS A 154 -0.50 -8.47 -13.28
N THR A 155 -1.72 -8.96 -13.01
CA THR A 155 -2.92 -8.54 -13.75
C THR A 155 -3.38 -7.20 -13.21
N ILE A 156 -3.42 -6.17 -14.06
CA ILE A 156 -3.90 -4.85 -13.67
C ILE A 156 -5.43 -4.87 -13.58
N ILE A 157 -5.95 -4.42 -12.43
CA ILE A 157 -7.34 -4.06 -12.23
C ILE A 157 -7.46 -2.57 -12.52
N ASP A 158 -7.95 -2.26 -13.72
CA ASP A 158 -8.16 -0.89 -14.18
C ASP A 158 -9.13 -0.14 -13.26
N THR A 159 -8.76 1.08 -12.86
CA THR A 159 -9.58 1.94 -12.02
C THR A 159 -9.12 3.38 -12.04
N ASP A 160 -10.07 4.31 -12.06
CA ASP A 160 -9.79 5.74 -11.96
C ASP A 160 -9.83 6.23 -10.49
N HIS A 161 -10.23 5.39 -9.54
CA HIS A 161 -10.47 5.84 -8.16
C HIS A 161 -10.11 4.78 -7.11
N CYS A 162 -9.18 5.15 -6.23
CA CYS A 162 -8.83 4.39 -5.04
C CYS A 162 -9.23 5.16 -3.77
N TYR A 163 -10.15 4.58 -3.00
CA TYR A 163 -10.73 5.20 -1.80
C TYR A 163 -9.76 5.37 -0.63
N ILE A 164 -8.56 4.80 -0.71
CA ILE A 164 -7.49 5.03 0.29
C ILE A 164 -6.37 5.92 -0.24
N ALA A 165 -6.33 6.22 -1.55
CA ALA A 165 -5.34 7.09 -2.16
C ALA A 165 -5.75 8.55 -2.08
N ALA A 166 -4.80 9.48 -2.26
CA ALA A 166 -5.10 10.90 -2.36
C ALA A 166 -6.09 11.21 -3.50
N LYS A 167 -7.08 12.08 -3.25
CA LYS A 167 -8.17 12.40 -4.20
C LYS A 167 -7.66 12.94 -5.54
N VAL A 168 -6.58 13.74 -5.50
CA VAL A 168 -5.95 14.32 -6.70
C VAL A 168 -5.50 13.27 -7.72
N ASN A 169 -5.30 12.02 -7.30
CA ASN A 169 -4.97 10.94 -8.22
C ASN A 169 -6.06 10.69 -9.27
N ILE A 170 -7.33 11.00 -8.97
CA ILE A 170 -8.42 10.85 -9.96
C ILE A 170 -8.12 11.72 -11.19
N ASP A 171 -7.74 12.99 -10.95
CA ASP A 171 -7.43 13.93 -12.03
C ASP A 171 -6.12 13.59 -12.72
N ILE A 172 -5.09 13.15 -11.97
CA ILE A 172 -3.81 12.72 -12.53
C ILE A 172 -4.02 11.51 -13.45
N ILE A 173 -4.76 10.48 -13.02
CA ILE A 173 -5.01 9.30 -13.84
C ILE A 173 -5.81 9.65 -15.08
N LYS A 174 -6.80 10.55 -14.98
CA LYS A 174 -7.55 11.04 -16.14
C LYS A 174 -6.64 11.74 -17.16
N VAL A 175 -5.75 12.64 -16.72
CA VAL A 175 -4.79 13.32 -17.60
C VAL A 175 -3.82 12.33 -18.23
N MET A 176 -3.27 11.41 -17.44
CA MET A 176 -2.32 10.40 -17.92
C MET A 176 -2.96 9.46 -18.92
N ARG A 177 -4.16 8.96 -18.66
CA ARG A 177 -4.88 8.06 -19.59
C ARG A 177 -5.09 8.74 -20.94
N GLY A 178 -5.64 9.96 -20.94
CA GLY A 178 -5.84 10.72 -22.18
C GLY A 178 -4.53 10.99 -22.93
N PHE A 179 -3.46 11.35 -22.22
CA PHE A 179 -2.15 11.57 -22.83
C PHE A 179 -1.55 10.30 -23.45
N ILE A 180 -1.63 9.17 -22.75
CA ILE A 180 -1.11 7.88 -23.24
C ILE A 180 -1.86 7.44 -24.49
N GLU A 181 -3.19 7.57 -24.50
CA GLU A 181 -4.04 7.20 -25.63
C GLU A 181 -3.83 8.10 -26.85
N GLU A 182 -3.79 9.42 -26.65
CA GLU A 182 -3.65 10.41 -27.72
C GLU A 182 -2.29 10.32 -28.42
N HIS A 183 -1.21 10.15 -27.64
CA HIS A 183 0.16 10.11 -28.17
C HIS A 183 0.68 8.68 -28.36
N GLN A 184 -0.18 7.67 -28.23
CA GLN A 184 0.14 6.25 -28.40
C GLN A 184 1.39 5.82 -27.61
N ILE A 185 1.51 6.29 -26.37
CA ILE A 185 2.66 5.95 -25.52
C ILE A 185 2.57 4.47 -25.14
N GLU A 186 3.50 3.66 -25.63
CA GLU A 186 3.45 2.22 -25.38
C GLU A 186 3.71 1.87 -23.92
N PRO A 187 2.77 1.17 -23.24
CA PRO A 187 3.01 0.62 -21.91
C PRO A 187 4.09 -0.47 -21.93
N TYR A 188 4.80 -0.63 -20.83
CA TYR A 188 5.79 -1.68 -20.68
C TYR A 188 5.15 -3.06 -20.60
N ASN A 189 5.66 -4.00 -21.39
CA ASN A 189 5.26 -5.40 -21.38
C ASN A 189 6.38 -6.23 -20.74
N GLU A 190 6.08 -6.86 -19.61
CA GLU A 190 7.06 -7.64 -18.83
C GLU A 190 7.48 -8.96 -19.49
N GLU A 191 6.67 -9.52 -20.41
CA GLU A 191 6.98 -10.78 -21.09
C GLU A 191 8.05 -10.59 -22.18
N ASN A 192 7.97 -9.49 -22.93
CA ASN A 192 8.91 -9.20 -24.01
C ASN A 192 9.90 -8.06 -23.69
N HIS A 193 9.73 -7.41 -22.53
CA HIS A 193 10.53 -6.29 -22.03
C HIS A 193 10.59 -5.07 -22.97
N LYS A 194 9.53 -4.84 -23.76
CA LYS A 194 9.37 -3.68 -24.64
C LYS A 194 8.33 -2.71 -24.11
N GLY A 195 8.20 -1.56 -24.76
CA GLY A 195 7.37 -0.45 -24.32
C GLY A 195 8.12 0.51 -23.41
N LEU A 196 7.52 1.67 -23.17
CA LEU A 196 8.14 2.81 -22.51
C LEU A 196 7.63 2.99 -21.07
N LEU A 197 6.34 3.22 -20.88
CA LEU A 197 5.81 3.63 -19.58
C LEU A 197 5.50 2.40 -18.71
N ARG A 198 6.19 2.25 -17.58
CA ARG A 198 6.00 1.14 -16.64
C ARG A 198 4.94 1.47 -15.59
N HIS A 199 5.16 2.57 -14.87
CA HIS A 199 4.33 2.96 -13.74
C HIS A 199 4.19 4.48 -13.67
N ILE A 200 3.09 4.93 -13.06
CA ILE A 200 2.89 6.31 -12.61
C ILE A 200 2.98 6.30 -11.09
N LEU A 201 3.98 6.95 -10.52
CA LEU A 201 4.11 7.16 -9.09
C LEU A 201 3.63 8.56 -8.75
N THR A 202 2.75 8.67 -7.77
CA THR A 202 2.31 9.95 -7.23
C THR A 202 2.69 10.09 -5.76
N ARG A 203 3.08 11.30 -5.37
CA ARG A 203 3.17 11.70 -3.96
C ARG A 203 2.40 12.99 -3.73
N VAL A 204 1.81 13.13 -2.54
CA VAL A 204 1.01 14.28 -2.16
C VAL A 204 1.37 14.69 -0.73
N GLY A 205 1.89 15.89 -0.52
CA GLY A 205 2.07 16.44 0.82
C GLY A 205 0.73 16.60 1.50
N TYR A 206 0.54 15.97 2.66
CA TYR A 206 -0.73 15.95 3.37
C TYR A 206 -1.06 17.30 4.01
N LYS A 207 -0.05 18.03 4.51
CA LYS A 207 -0.21 19.37 5.08
C LYS A 207 -0.12 20.45 4.01
N THR A 208 0.79 20.29 3.05
CA THR A 208 1.08 21.33 2.06
C THR A 208 0.19 21.27 0.83
N GLY A 209 -0.37 20.10 0.51
CA GLY A 209 -1.08 19.85 -0.74
C GLY A 209 -0.15 19.79 -1.96
N GLU A 210 1.17 19.77 -1.77
CA GLU A 210 2.12 19.68 -2.89
C GLU A 210 2.04 18.31 -3.56
N VAL A 211 2.03 18.30 -4.89
CA VAL A 211 1.83 17.09 -5.69
C VAL A 211 3.07 16.82 -6.55
N MET A 212 3.50 15.57 -6.52
CA MET A 212 4.53 15.01 -7.38
C MET A 212 3.92 13.96 -8.31
N VAL A 213 4.30 14.00 -9.58
CA VAL A 213 4.12 12.92 -10.55
C VAL A 213 5.49 12.47 -11.05
N CYS A 214 5.81 11.21 -10.80
CA CYS A 214 7.02 10.56 -11.27
C CYS A 214 6.67 9.42 -12.23
N LEU A 215 7.14 9.49 -13.48
CA LEU A 215 6.88 8.47 -14.49
C LEU A 215 8.05 7.49 -14.53
N ILE A 216 7.79 6.22 -14.26
CA ILE A 216 8.80 5.18 -14.35
C ILE A 216 8.84 4.71 -15.80
N VAL A 217 9.98 4.90 -16.47
CA VAL A 217 10.13 4.61 -17.90
C VAL A 217 11.27 3.65 -18.21
N ASN A 218 11.01 2.72 -19.13
CA ASN A 218 12.00 1.88 -19.80
C ASN A 218 12.62 2.64 -20.99
N GLY A 219 13.25 3.78 -20.70
CA GLY A 219 13.69 4.74 -21.72
C GLY A 219 14.73 5.71 -21.18
N LYS A 220 14.99 6.79 -21.90
CA LYS A 220 15.79 7.93 -21.38
C LYS A 220 14.96 9.20 -21.25
N ASP A 221 13.83 9.26 -21.93
CA ASP A 221 12.94 10.42 -22.01
C ASP A 221 11.52 9.93 -22.38
N ILE A 222 10.56 10.85 -22.42
CA ILE A 222 9.19 10.63 -22.91
C ILE A 222 8.87 11.62 -24.03
N LEU A 223 8.20 11.15 -25.09
CA LEU A 223 7.74 12.01 -26.18
C LEU A 223 6.65 12.97 -25.68
N HIS A 224 6.47 14.11 -26.35
CA HIS A 224 5.45 15.12 -26.03
C HIS A 224 5.49 15.65 -24.58
N LYS A 225 6.67 15.63 -23.94
CA LYS A 225 6.84 16.00 -22.53
C LYS A 225 6.36 17.41 -22.18
N GLU A 226 6.57 18.41 -23.05
CA GLU A 226 6.13 19.78 -22.78
C GLU A 226 4.60 19.89 -22.66
N GLU A 227 3.89 19.13 -23.50
CA GLU A 227 2.44 19.06 -23.46
C GLU A 227 1.95 18.33 -22.21
N LEU A 228 2.59 17.21 -21.86
CA LEU A 228 2.30 16.48 -20.63
C LEU A 228 2.49 17.36 -19.39
N ILE A 229 3.62 18.07 -19.32
CA ILE A 229 3.93 19.03 -18.25
C ILE A 229 2.82 20.09 -18.18
N SER A 230 2.41 20.65 -19.32
CA SER A 230 1.33 21.64 -19.38
C SER A 230 0.02 21.09 -18.83
N ARG A 231 -0.41 19.89 -19.24
CA ARG A 231 -1.64 19.24 -18.77
C ARG A 231 -1.60 18.97 -17.26
N LEU A 232 -0.50 18.40 -16.75
CA LEU A 232 -0.35 18.08 -15.33
C LEU A 232 -0.28 19.34 -14.45
N ARG A 233 0.30 20.43 -14.94
CA ARG A 233 0.36 21.71 -14.20
C ARG A 233 -0.99 22.37 -13.99
N THR A 234 -2.03 21.96 -14.72
CA THR A 234 -3.40 22.43 -14.46
C THR A 234 -3.99 21.86 -13.17
N ILE A 235 -3.40 20.78 -12.64
CA ILE A 235 -3.84 20.13 -11.41
C ILE A 235 -3.34 20.96 -10.20
N PRO A 236 -4.25 21.39 -9.31
CA PRO A 236 -3.87 22.17 -8.12
C PRO A 236 -2.82 21.45 -7.27
N GLY A 237 -1.81 22.20 -6.82
CA GLY A 237 -0.74 21.69 -5.97
C GLY A 237 0.42 21.04 -6.72
N MET A 238 0.38 20.91 -8.06
CA MET A 238 1.51 20.35 -8.82
C MET A 238 2.81 21.13 -8.58
N LYS A 239 3.85 20.42 -8.11
CA LYS A 239 5.17 20.99 -7.79
C LYS A 239 6.34 20.25 -8.42
N SER A 240 6.17 18.96 -8.69
CA SER A 240 7.24 18.12 -9.22
C SER A 240 6.72 17.19 -10.30
N ILE A 241 7.33 17.27 -11.48
CA ILE A 241 7.13 16.30 -12.56
C ILE A 241 8.51 15.77 -12.94
N CYS A 242 8.71 14.46 -12.84
CA CYS A 242 10.00 13.85 -13.13
C CYS A 242 9.86 12.48 -13.78
N LEU A 243 10.95 12.00 -14.37
CA LEU A 243 11.12 10.62 -14.81
C LEU A 243 11.96 9.86 -13.80
N ASN A 244 11.62 8.60 -13.59
CA ASN A 244 12.50 7.61 -13.02
C ASN A 244 12.89 6.61 -14.11
N ILE A 245 14.19 6.46 -14.38
CA ILE A 245 14.66 5.59 -15.45
C ILE A 245 14.87 4.19 -14.88
N ASN A 246 14.09 3.23 -15.35
CA ASN A 246 14.23 1.83 -14.95
C ASN A 246 14.13 0.88 -16.15
N LYS A 247 15.29 0.42 -16.62
CA LYS A 247 15.45 -0.53 -17.73
C LYS A 247 15.69 -1.97 -17.27
N ASP A 248 15.71 -2.19 -15.97
CA ASP A 248 16.03 -3.49 -15.41
C ASP A 248 14.86 -4.45 -15.56
N LYS A 249 15.21 -5.71 -15.84
CA LYS A 249 14.28 -6.84 -15.91
C LYS A 249 14.04 -7.40 -14.51
N SER A 250 13.43 -6.59 -13.65
CA SER A 250 13.16 -6.94 -12.26
C SER A 250 11.80 -6.42 -11.81
N ASN A 251 11.33 -6.95 -10.67
CA ASN A 251 10.13 -6.49 -10.00
C ASN A 251 10.35 -5.20 -9.21
N VAL A 252 11.57 -4.67 -9.17
CA VAL A 252 11.84 -3.37 -8.55
C VAL A 252 11.25 -2.30 -9.47
N ILE A 253 10.33 -1.50 -8.92
CA ILE A 253 9.60 -0.48 -9.68
C ILE A 253 10.50 0.72 -10.00
N LEU A 254 11.26 1.21 -9.01
CA LEU A 254 12.09 2.40 -9.14
C LEU A 254 13.52 2.02 -9.53
N GLY A 255 14.04 2.66 -10.57
CA GLY A 255 15.47 2.69 -10.86
C GLY A 255 16.18 3.74 -10.01
N ASP A 256 17.49 3.88 -10.21
CA ASP A 256 18.37 4.77 -9.44
C ASP A 256 18.38 6.23 -9.97
N LYS A 257 18.08 6.42 -11.25
CA LYS A 257 18.18 7.73 -11.91
C LYS A 257 16.85 8.47 -11.97
N ILE A 258 16.82 9.67 -11.39
CA ILE A 258 15.74 10.65 -11.52
C ILE A 258 16.14 11.74 -12.52
N VAL A 259 15.23 12.10 -13.43
CA VAL A 259 15.39 13.20 -14.38
C VAL A 259 14.25 14.19 -14.15
N PRO A 260 14.51 15.41 -13.63
CA PRO A 260 13.49 16.44 -13.52
C PRO A 260 12.96 16.81 -14.91
N LEU A 261 11.64 16.88 -15.06
CA LEU A 261 10.99 17.43 -16.24
C LEU A 261 10.49 18.85 -15.97
N TRP A 262 9.94 19.08 -14.77
CA TRP A 262 9.48 20.39 -14.33
C TRP A 262 9.48 20.48 -12.81
N GLY A 263 9.88 21.65 -12.30
CA GLY A 263 10.03 21.89 -10.86
C GLY A 263 11.22 21.12 -10.26
N GLU A 264 11.22 21.04 -8.93
CA GLU A 264 12.24 20.30 -8.18
C GLU A 264 11.93 18.79 -8.21
N PRO A 265 12.94 17.90 -8.11
CA PRO A 265 12.73 16.44 -8.03
C PRO A 265 12.23 15.95 -6.66
N TYR A 266 11.63 16.82 -5.86
CA TYR A 266 11.03 16.53 -4.56
C TYR A 266 9.79 17.40 -4.31
N ILE A 267 8.98 17.00 -3.35
CA ILE A 267 7.96 17.88 -2.72
C ILE A 267 8.29 18.06 -1.25
N THR A 268 7.65 19.03 -0.60
CA THR A 268 7.79 19.28 0.83
C THR A 268 6.50 18.93 1.56
N ASP A 269 6.61 18.27 2.71
CA ASP A 269 5.50 18.06 3.64
C ASP A 269 5.98 18.11 5.08
N TYR A 270 5.03 18.10 6.03
CA TYR A 270 5.35 18.25 7.45
C TYR A 270 4.90 17.05 8.28
N ILE A 271 5.74 16.69 9.26
CA ILE A 271 5.36 15.87 10.42
C ILE A 271 5.55 16.72 11.66
N GLY A 272 4.46 17.06 12.33
CA GLY A 272 4.48 18.11 13.36
C GLY A 272 4.92 19.43 12.74
N ASP A 273 5.96 20.05 13.31
CA ASP A 273 6.51 21.33 12.86
C ASP A 273 7.75 21.19 11.97
N ILE A 274 8.18 19.95 11.67
CA ILE A 274 9.37 19.68 10.86
C ILE A 274 8.98 19.48 9.40
N ALA A 275 9.66 20.20 8.51
CA ALA A 275 9.54 20.06 7.06
C ALA A 275 10.48 18.98 6.52
N TYR A 276 9.98 18.13 5.64
CA TYR A 276 10.74 17.07 4.98
C TYR A 276 10.70 17.25 3.47
N ARG A 277 11.87 17.09 2.83
CA ARG A 277 11.95 16.93 1.38
C ARG A 277 11.69 15.47 1.02
N ILE A 278 10.76 15.25 0.09
CA ILE A 278 10.25 13.93 -0.26
C ILE A 278 10.51 13.69 -1.74
N SER A 279 11.59 12.98 -2.03
CA SER A 279 11.97 12.53 -3.37
C SER A 279 11.21 11.26 -3.81
N PRO A 280 11.19 10.87 -5.10
CA PRO A 280 10.58 9.62 -5.53
C PRO A 280 11.14 8.37 -4.83
N LEU A 281 12.46 8.37 -4.55
CA LEU A 281 13.20 7.25 -3.96
C LEU A 281 13.11 7.19 -2.44
N SER A 282 12.91 8.33 -1.76
CA SER A 282 12.83 8.41 -0.30
C SER A 282 11.74 7.49 0.30
N PHE A 283 12.02 6.84 1.43
CA PHE A 283 10.94 6.27 2.23
C PHE A 283 10.28 7.38 3.06
N TYR A 284 8.96 7.52 2.90
CA TYR A 284 8.13 8.41 3.71
C TYR A 284 6.84 7.67 4.06
N GLN A 285 6.38 7.84 5.30
CA GLN A 285 5.22 7.12 5.79
C GLN A 285 3.98 7.46 4.98
N VAL A 286 3.25 6.43 4.56
CA VAL A 286 2.15 6.63 3.60
C VAL A 286 0.88 7.14 4.24
N ASN A 287 0.71 7.05 5.56
CA ASN A 287 -0.48 7.49 6.29
C ASN A 287 -0.12 8.55 7.32
N PRO A 288 -0.02 9.84 6.94
CA PRO A 288 0.40 10.91 7.84
C PRO A 288 -0.44 11.05 9.11
N VAL A 289 -1.74 10.73 9.04
CA VAL A 289 -2.64 10.79 10.21
C VAL A 289 -2.24 9.76 11.27
N GLN A 290 -1.87 8.54 10.86
CA GLN A 290 -1.41 7.50 11.79
C GLN A 290 0.07 7.61 12.11
N THR A 291 0.89 8.16 11.22
CA THR A 291 2.30 8.45 11.49
C THR A 291 2.47 9.37 12.69
N LYS A 292 1.67 10.44 12.75
CA LYS A 292 1.69 11.35 13.91
C LYS A 292 1.45 10.58 15.21
N LYS A 293 0.39 9.76 15.27
CA LYS A 293 0.07 8.96 16.46
C LYS A 293 1.18 7.95 16.80
N LEU A 294 1.75 7.29 15.79
CA LEU A 294 2.84 6.33 15.97
C LEU A 294 4.07 7.01 16.60
N TYR A 295 4.45 8.18 16.08
CA TYR A 295 5.65 8.89 16.54
C TYR A 295 5.44 9.53 17.92
N GLU A 296 4.26 10.09 18.18
CA GLU A 296 3.89 10.57 19.53
C GLU A 296 3.93 9.43 20.54
N THR A 297 3.34 8.27 20.22
CA THR A 297 3.37 7.09 21.12
C THR A 297 4.80 6.60 21.38
N ALA A 298 5.63 6.55 20.33
CA ALA A 298 7.04 6.15 20.48
C ALA A 298 7.82 7.15 21.35
N LEU A 299 7.55 8.45 21.20
CA LEU A 299 8.19 9.49 22.00
C LEU A 299 7.75 9.43 23.47
N ASP A 300 6.47 9.21 23.72
CA ASP A 300 5.93 9.04 25.08
C ASP A 300 6.54 7.81 25.76
N TYR A 301 6.73 6.71 25.02
CA TYR A 301 7.37 5.50 25.54
C TYR A 301 8.88 5.64 25.74
N ALA A 302 9.54 6.48 24.94
CA ALA A 302 10.96 6.76 25.09
C ALA A 302 11.26 7.61 26.34
N ASP A 303 10.27 8.36 26.84
CA ASP A 303 10.34 9.19 28.06
C ASP A 303 11.63 10.03 28.13
N LEU A 304 11.87 10.81 27.08
CA LEU A 304 13.08 11.64 26.95
C LEU A 304 12.98 12.91 27.80
N HIS A 305 14.01 13.17 28.61
CA HIS A 305 14.12 14.31 29.53
C HIS A 305 15.13 15.38 29.07
N GLY A 306 15.86 15.15 27.98
CA GLY A 306 16.73 16.15 27.35
C GLY A 306 18.23 15.91 27.52
N ASP A 307 18.62 14.87 28.25
CA ASP A 307 20.01 14.47 28.49
C ASP A 307 20.40 13.19 27.76
N GLU A 308 19.45 12.46 27.20
CA GLU A 308 19.65 11.17 26.54
C GLU A 308 20.28 11.29 25.15
N ILE A 309 21.06 10.26 24.79
CA ILE A 309 21.60 10.05 23.45
C ILE A 309 20.80 8.94 22.78
N VAL A 310 20.15 9.27 21.67
CA VAL A 310 19.29 8.34 20.93
C VAL A 310 20.01 7.82 19.69
N TRP A 311 19.80 6.54 19.38
CA TRP A 311 20.25 5.91 18.13
C TRP A 311 19.02 5.54 17.30
N ASP A 312 18.82 6.23 16.18
CA ASP A 312 17.81 5.88 15.19
C ASP A 312 18.42 4.96 14.13
N LEU A 313 18.21 3.66 14.31
CA LEU A 313 18.68 2.62 13.39
C LEU A 313 17.66 2.48 12.26
N TYR A 314 18.14 2.54 11.01
CA TYR A 314 17.30 2.55 9.79
C TYR A 314 16.49 3.85 9.65
N CYS A 315 17.15 4.99 9.87
CA CYS A 315 16.48 6.28 10.02
C CYS A 315 15.81 6.81 8.73
N GLY A 316 16.12 6.23 7.56
CA GLY A 316 15.65 6.74 6.27
C GLY A 316 15.99 8.22 6.11
N ILE A 317 14.99 9.03 5.75
CA ILE A 317 15.12 10.51 5.66
C ILE A 317 15.07 11.23 7.01
N GLY A 318 15.36 10.53 8.11
CA GLY A 318 15.41 11.10 9.45
C GLY A 318 14.04 11.48 10.03
N THR A 319 12.93 10.88 9.55
CA THR A 319 11.59 11.24 10.06
C THR A 319 11.42 11.01 11.56
N VAL A 320 12.01 9.94 12.09
CA VAL A 320 12.02 9.67 13.53
C VAL A 320 13.16 10.44 14.19
N SER A 321 14.39 10.39 13.65
CA SER A 321 15.53 11.17 14.14
C SER A 321 15.20 12.62 14.48
N LEU A 322 14.68 13.37 13.49
CA LEU A 322 14.38 14.78 13.64
C LEU A 322 13.23 15.03 14.62
N PHE A 323 12.28 14.10 14.72
CA PHE A 323 11.19 14.16 15.69
C PHE A 323 11.69 13.94 17.12
N LEU A 324 12.59 12.98 17.35
CA LEU A 324 13.20 12.70 18.65
C LEU A 324 14.20 13.78 19.07
N ALA A 325 14.90 14.41 18.11
CA ALA A 325 15.86 15.48 18.37
C ALA A 325 15.23 16.73 19.02
N GLN A 326 13.90 16.87 18.98
CA GLN A 326 13.19 17.93 19.70
C GLN A 326 13.24 17.76 21.23
N LYS A 327 13.44 16.52 21.72
CA LYS A 327 13.47 16.19 23.15
C LYS A 327 14.75 15.50 23.63
N ALA A 328 15.57 14.96 22.73
CA ALA A 328 16.85 14.34 23.10
C ALA A 328 18.00 15.35 23.13
N LYS A 329 19.10 15.02 23.83
CA LYS A 329 20.35 15.79 23.77
C LYS A 329 21.05 15.67 22.41
N MET A 330 21.05 14.45 21.86
CA MET A 330 21.74 14.09 20.62
C MET A 330 21.05 12.89 20.00
N VAL A 331 20.97 12.86 18.67
CA VAL A 331 20.45 11.72 17.91
C VAL A 331 21.47 11.30 16.85
N TYR A 332 21.84 10.03 16.83
CA TYR A 332 22.65 9.41 15.79
C TYR A 332 21.74 8.59 14.86
N GLY A 333 21.64 9.00 13.59
CA GLY A 333 20.94 8.23 12.55
C GLY A 333 21.89 7.27 11.83
N VAL A 334 21.42 6.05 11.55
CA VAL A 334 22.14 5.05 10.76
C VAL A 334 21.26 4.59 9.59
N GLU A 335 21.72 4.76 8.36
CA GLU A 335 20.99 4.40 7.14
C GLU A 335 21.95 3.85 6.07
N ILE A 336 21.50 2.87 5.30
CA ILE A 336 22.29 2.18 4.28
C ILE A 336 22.15 2.83 2.90
N VAL A 337 21.07 3.57 2.65
CA VAL A 337 20.78 4.25 1.37
C VAL A 337 21.32 5.69 1.40
N PRO A 338 22.38 6.01 0.62
CA PRO A 338 23.00 7.34 0.65
C PRO A 338 22.04 8.49 0.34
N GLN A 339 21.13 8.31 -0.63
CA GLN A 339 20.16 9.34 -1.00
C GLN A 339 19.17 9.65 0.14
N ALA A 340 18.87 8.67 0.99
CA ALA A 340 18.02 8.90 2.15
C ALA A 340 18.76 9.70 3.23
N VAL A 341 20.08 9.49 3.37
CA VAL A 341 20.95 10.30 4.25
C VAL A 341 21.12 11.73 3.72
N GLU A 342 21.20 11.92 2.40
CA GLU A 342 21.26 13.26 1.79
C GLU A 342 19.94 14.05 1.95
N ASP A 343 18.80 13.35 1.98
CA ASP A 343 17.47 13.92 2.23
C ASP A 343 17.22 14.25 3.73
N ALA A 344 17.95 13.60 4.66
CA ALA A 344 17.85 13.75 6.12
C ALA A 344 18.65 14.96 6.64
#